data_AF-K1TCH2-F1
#
_entry.id   AF-K1TCH2-F1
#
_cell.length_a   1.000
_cell.length_b   1.000
_cell.length_c   1.000
_cell.angle_alpha   90.00
_cell.angle_beta   90.00
_cell.angle_gamma   90.00
#
_symmetry.space_group_name_H-M   'P 1'
#
loop_
_entity.id
_entity.type
_entity.pdbx_description
1 polymer ?
#
loop_
_entity_poly.entity_id
_entity_poly.type
_entity_poly.pdbx_seq_one_letter_code
_entity_poly.pdbx_strand_id
1 'polypeptide(L)'
;MKTIYKLVLKSYLGPMVLTFFIIMFVLMMNVLWRYIDELVGKGLDPGTIIELLCYATINMIPMALPLATLLAAIMTMGNLGENYELLAMKSAGM
;
A
#
# COMPACT_ATOMS: atom_id res chain seq x y z
N MET A 1 24.04 -10.24 11.35
CA MET A 1 22.81 -10.65 10.63
C MET A 1 23.22 -11.28 9.31
N LYS A 2 22.75 -12.49 8.97
CA LYS A 2 23.09 -13.19 7.72
C LYS A 2 22.74 -12.29 6.51
N THR A 3 23.62 -12.25 5.50
CA THR A 3 23.50 -11.41 4.29
C THR A 3 22.15 -11.58 3.56
N ILE A 4 21.56 -12.77 3.68
CA ILE A 4 20.24 -13.13 3.14
C ILE A 4 19.12 -12.21 3.65
N TYR A 5 19.08 -11.89 4.96
CA TYR A 5 18.05 -11.03 5.52
C TYR A 5 18.15 -9.59 4.98
N LYS A 6 19.37 -9.11 4.70
CA LYS A 6 19.58 -7.80 4.06
C LYS A 6 19.05 -7.77 2.62
N LEU A 7 19.20 -8.88 1.88
CA LEU A 7 18.68 -9.01 0.51
C LEU A 7 17.14 -9.02 0.50
N VAL A 8 16.52 -9.84 1.35
CA VAL A 8 15.06 -9.91 1.46
C VAL A 8 14.49 -8.55 1.89
N LEU A 9 15.09 -7.88 2.87
CA LEU A 9 14.61 -6.58 3.33
C LEU A 9 14.77 -5.48 2.27
N LYS A 10 15.87 -5.50 1.49
CA LYS A 10 16.08 -4.56 0.37
C LYS A 10 15.09 -4.83 -0.77
N SER A 11 14.78 -6.09 -1.06
CA SER A 11 13.80 -6.47 -2.06
C SER A 11 12.35 -6.21 -1.61
N TYR A 12 12.08 -6.14 -0.31
CA TYR A 12 10.75 -5.81 0.24
C TYR A 12 10.49 -4.30 0.28
N LEU A 13 11.50 -3.50 0.62
CA LEU A 13 11.36 -2.04 0.76
C LEU A 13 10.94 -1.34 -0.55
N GLY A 14 11.44 -1.79 -1.70
CA GLY A 14 11.07 -1.21 -3.01
C GLY A 14 9.58 -1.39 -3.33
N PRO A 15 9.06 -2.63 -3.38
CA PRO A 15 7.65 -2.93 -3.59
C PRO A 15 6.76 -2.30 -2.52
N MET A 16 7.17 -2.31 -1.25
CA MET A 16 6.37 -1.75 -0.15
C MET A 16 6.06 -0.26 -0.33
N VAL A 17 7.04 0.54 -0.71
CA VAL A 17 6.81 1.98 -0.95
C VAL A 17 5.93 2.18 -2.18
N LEU A 18 6.21 1.44 -3.27
CA LEU A 18 5.44 1.55 -4.50
C LEU A 18 3.96 1.19 -4.30
N THR A 19 3.67 0.03 -3.69
CA THR A 19 2.30 -0.45 -3.48
C THR A 19 1.55 0.42 -2.48
N PHE A 20 2.24 0.97 -1.47
CA PHE A 20 1.65 1.93 -0.54
C PHE A 20 1.14 3.18 -1.26
N PHE A 21 1.96 3.78 -2.13
CA PHE A 21 1.53 4.94 -2.91
C PHE A 21 0.37 4.62 -3.86
N ILE A 22 0.40 3.47 -4.54
CA ILE A 22 -0.66 3.05 -5.46
C ILE A 22 -1.98 2.88 -4.71
N ILE A 23 -1.99 2.14 -3.60
CA ILE A 23 -3.21 1.85 -2.83
C ILE A 23 -3.75 3.13 -2.19
N MET A 24 -2.86 3.98 -1.66
CA MET A 24 -3.26 5.26 -1.08
C MET A 24 -3.91 6.17 -2.13
N PHE A 25 -3.38 6.19 -3.37
CA PHE A 25 -4.00 6.92 -4.48
C PHE A 25 -5.36 6.36 -4.88
N VAL A 26 -5.48 5.03 -4.98
CA VAL A 26 -6.74 4.36 -5.34
C VAL A 26 -7.83 4.59 -4.29
N LEU A 27 -7.49 4.47 -3.00
CA LEU A 27 -8.42 4.73 -1.90
C LEU A 27 -8.88 6.19 -1.87
N MET A 28 -7.98 7.13 -2.15
CA MET A 28 -8.31 8.55 -2.22
C MET A 28 -9.31 8.85 -3.35
N MET A 29 -9.13 8.22 -4.53
CA MET A 29 -10.11 8.31 -5.60
C MET A 29 -11.45 7.64 -5.27
N ASN A 30 -11.43 6.53 -4.52
CA ASN A 30 -12.66 5.87 -4.07
C ASN A 30 -13.49 6.78 -3.14
N VAL A 31 -12.83 7.49 -2.23
CA VAL A 31 -13.45 8.50 -1.35
C VAL A 31 -14.00 9.65 -2.17
N LEU A 32 -13.22 10.19 -3.10
CA LEU A 32 -13.67 11.30 -3.94
C LEU A 32 -14.98 10.97 -4.66
N TRP A 33 -15.11 9.77 -5.22
CA TRP A 33 -16.35 9.33 -5.85
C TRP A 33 -17.50 9.14 -4.85
N ARG A 34 -17.24 8.51 -3.70
CA ARG A 34 -18.29 8.20 -2.72
C ARG A 34 -18.79 9.42 -1.96
N TYR A 35 -17.90 10.36 -1.66
CA TYR A 35 -18.25 11.60 -0.98
C TYR A 35 -18.72 12.69 -1.94
N ILE A 36 -18.54 12.56 -3.27
CA ILE A 36 -19.07 13.55 -4.22
C ILE A 36 -20.59 13.69 -4.09
N ASP A 37 -21.31 12.58 -3.87
CA ASP A 37 -22.76 12.57 -3.70
C ASP A 37 -23.21 13.14 -2.33
N GLU A 38 -22.40 12.99 -1.28
CA GLU A 38 -22.69 13.55 0.05
C GLU A 38 -22.31 15.04 0.18
N LEU A 39 -21.33 15.49 -0.61
CA LEU A 39 -20.83 16.87 -0.62
C LEU A 39 -21.66 17.77 -1.57
N VAL A 40 -22.08 17.24 -2.71
CA VAL A 40 -22.90 17.94 -3.71
C VAL A 40 -24.38 17.83 -3.30
N GLY A 41 -24.78 18.57 -2.27
CA GLY A 41 -26.21 18.63 -1.90
C GLY A 41 -26.56 19.33 -0.61
N LYS A 42 -25.59 19.66 0.26
CA LYS A 42 -25.87 20.18 1.61
C LYS A 42 -25.54 21.66 1.86
N GLY A 43 -25.17 22.44 0.85
CA GLY A 43 -24.84 23.86 1.04
C GLY A 43 -23.63 24.09 1.96
N LEU A 44 -22.71 23.13 2.00
CA LEU A 44 -21.49 23.18 2.79
C LEU A 44 -20.44 24.07 2.12
N ASP A 45 -19.79 24.89 2.94
CA ASP A 45 -18.69 25.76 2.53
C ASP A 45 -17.53 24.92 1.94
N PRO A 46 -16.94 25.29 0.78
CA PRO A 46 -15.86 24.53 0.15
C PRO A 46 -14.63 24.32 1.06
N GLY A 47 -14.45 25.14 2.09
CA GLY A 47 -13.42 24.93 3.12
C GLY A 47 -13.67 23.67 3.97
N THR A 48 -14.90 23.47 4.45
CA THR A 48 -15.29 22.31 5.26
C THR A 48 -15.21 21.00 4.46
N ILE A 49 -15.47 21.08 3.15
CA ILE A 49 -15.34 19.95 2.21
C ILE A 49 -13.88 19.45 2.17
N ILE A 50 -12.92 20.37 2.11
CA ILE A 50 -11.49 20.04 2.09
C ILE A 50 -11.04 19.45 3.43
N GLU A 51 -11.47 20.02 4.56
CA GLU A 51 -11.17 19.45 5.88
C GLU A 51 -11.72 18.03 6.03
N LEU A 52 -12.96 17.77 5.59
CA LEU A 52 -13.56 16.43 5.59
C LEU A 52 -12.79 15.46 4.69
N LEU A 53 -12.32 15.90 3.53
CA LEU A 53 -11.50 15.10 2.62
C LEU A 53 -10.14 14.74 3.23
N CYS A 54 -9.50 15.69 3.94
CA CYS A 54 -8.28 15.45 4.69
C CYS A 54 -8.50 14.45 5.84
N TYR A 55 -9.57 14.60 6.62
CA TYR A 55 -9.92 13.66 7.68
C TYR A 55 -10.25 12.25 7.16
N ALA A 56 -10.95 12.16 6.02
CA ALA A 56 -11.23 10.90 5.34
C ALA A 56 -9.92 10.21 4.88
N THR A 57 -8.99 10.97 4.31
CA THR A 57 -7.69 10.46 3.89
C THR A 57 -6.88 9.93 5.08
N ILE A 58 -6.86 10.65 6.21
CA ILE A 58 -6.15 10.23 7.43
C ILE A 58 -6.76 8.96 8.02
N ASN A 59 -8.08 8.83 8.02
CA ASN A 59 -8.78 7.64 8.51
C ASN A 59 -8.48 6.38 7.66
N MET A 60 -8.05 6.55 6.41
CA MET A 60 -7.76 5.44 5.51
C MET A 60 -6.32 4.93 5.57
N ILE A 61 -5.39 5.68 6.16
CA ILE A 61 -4.00 5.26 6.35
C ILE A 61 -3.89 3.89 7.06
N PRO A 62 -4.65 3.62 8.15
CA PRO A 62 -4.60 2.33 8.83
C PRO A 62 -5.12 1.15 8.00
N MET A 63 -5.99 1.38 7.02
CA MET A 63 -6.47 0.35 6.08
C MET A 63 -5.55 0.20 4.87
N ALA A 64 -4.94 1.29 4.41
CA ALA A 64 -3.98 1.28 3.30
C ALA A 64 -2.70 0.52 3.67
N LEU A 65 -2.23 0.65 4.92
CA LEU A 65 -1.05 -0.03 5.45
C LEU A 65 -1.08 -1.57 5.28
N PRO A 66 -2.09 -2.31 5.82
CA PRO A 66 -2.15 -3.76 5.70
C PRO A 66 -2.35 -4.24 4.25
N LEU A 67 -3.09 -3.49 3.44
CA LEU A 67 -3.24 -3.83 2.01
C LEU A 67 -1.92 -3.67 1.26
N ALA A 68 -1.18 -2.60 1.52
CA ALA A 68 0.11 -2.34 0.91
C ALA A 68 1.17 -3.38 1.30
N THR A 69 1.20 -3.78 2.58
CA THR A 69 2.16 -4.78 3.06
C THR A 69 1.88 -6.17 2.48
N LEU A 70 0.61 -6.56 2.32
CA LEU A 70 0.22 -7.80 1.65
C LEU A 70 0.65 -7.82 0.18
N LEU A 71 0.32 -6.75 -0.57
CA LEU A 71 0.66 -6.65 -1.99
C LEU A 71 2.18 -6.63 -2.20
N ALA A 72 2.91 -5.91 -1.35
CA ALA A 72 4.36 -5.88 -1.35
C ALA A 72 4.98 -7.24 -1.03
N ALA A 73 4.41 -7.98 -0.07
CA ALA A 73 4.87 -9.32 0.27
C ALA A 73 4.67 -10.30 -0.90
N ILE A 74 3.52 -10.23 -1.59
CA ILE A 74 3.25 -11.04 -2.78
C ILE A 74 4.24 -10.72 -3.90
N MET A 75 4.47 -9.44 -4.21
CA MET A 75 5.43 -9.04 -5.23
C MET A 75 6.86 -9.45 -4.87
N THR A 76 7.24 -9.35 -3.59
CA THR A 76 8.56 -9.75 -3.11
C THR A 76 8.75 -11.26 -3.20
N MET A 77 7.76 -12.06 -2.74
CA MET A 77 7.80 -13.52 -2.87
C MET A 77 7.74 -13.98 -4.34
N GLY A 78 6.97 -13.29 -5.18
CA GLY A 78 6.90 -13.54 -6.61
C GLY A 78 8.25 -13.32 -7.28
N ASN A 79 8.89 -12.18 -7.02
CA ASN A 79 10.21 -11.84 -7.57
C ASN A 79 11.31 -12.81 -7.08
N LEU A 80 11.30 -13.19 -5.80
CA LEU A 80 12.24 -14.20 -5.28
C LEU A 80 11.97 -15.61 -5.83
N GLY A 81 10.72 -15.90 -6.21
CA GLY A 81 10.32 -17.14 -6.87
C GLY A 81 10.78 -17.20 -8.33
N GLU A 82 10.61 -16.11 -9.09
CA GLU A 82 11.05 -15.98 -10.49
C GLU A 82 12.58 -16.07 -10.63
N ASN A 83 13.33 -15.47 -9.69
CA ASN A 83 14.78 -15.52 -9.71
C ASN A 83 15.37 -16.83 -9.14
N TYR A 84 14.54 -17.83 -8.84
CA TYR A 84 14.92 -19.10 -8.18
C TYR A 84 15.67 -18.92 -6.84
N GLU A 85 15.77 -17.71 -6.28
CA GLU A 85 16.45 -17.45 -5.01
C GLU A 85 15.71 -18.11 -3.84
N LEU A 86 14.37 -18.15 -3.91
CA LEU A 86 13.54 -18.86 -2.95
C LEU A 86 13.75 -20.38 -3.03
N LEU A 87 13.89 -20.92 -4.24
CA LEU A 87 14.15 -22.34 -4.49
C LEU A 87 15.58 -22.72 -4.07
N ALA A 88 16.56 -21.85 -4.31
CA ALA A 88 17.95 -22.02 -3.89
C ALA A 88 18.09 -21.99 -2.36
N MET A 89 17.39 -21.08 -1.67
CA MET A 89 17.35 -21.05 -0.20
C MET A 89 16.74 -22.34 0.37
N LYS A 90 15.61 -22.78 -0.18
CA LYS A 90 14.93 -24.01 0.26
C LYS A 90 15.75 -25.28 -0.04
N SER A 91 16.49 -25.28 -1.16
CA SER A 91 17.39 -26.39 -1.56
C SER A 91 18.71 -26.39 -0.78
N ALA A 92 19.14 -25.23 -0.27
CA ALA A 92 20.29 -25.10 0.62
C ALA A 92 20.00 -25.53 2.08
N GLY A 93 18.79 -26.06 2.36
CA GLY A 93 18.42 -26.57 3.67
C GLY A 93 18.03 -25.51 4.70
N MET A 94 17.58 -24.33 4.24
CA MET A 94 16.95 -23.30 5.10
C MET A 94 15.43 -23.35 5.02
#